data_AF-A0A0L1ILD0-F1
#
_entry.id   AF-A0A0L1ILD0-F1
#
_cell.length_a   1.000
_cell.length_b   1.000
_cell.length_c   1.000
_cell.angle_alpha   90.00
_cell.angle_beta   90.00
_cell.angle_gamma   90.00
#
_symmetry.space_group_name_H-M   'P 1'
#
loop_
_entity.id
_entity.type
_entity.pdbx_description
1 polymer ?
#
loop_
_entity_poly.entity_id
_entity_poly.type
_entity_poly.pdbx_seq_one_letter_code
_entity_poly.pdbx_strand_id
1 'polypeptide(L)'
;MYYPMLNKFFETFFRGDFPNKGKQVYQDHVDEVRSLVPPERLLEYKISDGWGPLCEFLGEDVPDTPFPRGNDMADFFKRCRTRNRHQMMNAALQAVTMGGALLATGLAATMAFKRFCR
;
A
#
# COMPACT_ATOMS: atom_id res chain seq x y z
N MET A 1 8.72 -2.81 -2.47
CA MET A 1 8.22 -2.45 -1.12
C MET A 1 6.72 -2.67 -0.91
N TYR A 2 5.87 -2.70 -1.95
CA TYR A 2 4.46 -3.08 -1.74
C TYR A 2 4.30 -4.53 -1.29
N TYR A 3 5.09 -5.45 -1.85
CA TYR A 3 4.98 -6.88 -1.54
C TYR A 3 5.07 -7.22 -0.03
N PRO A 4 6.10 -6.81 0.74
CA PRO A 4 6.15 -7.13 2.18
C PRO A 4 5.01 -6.48 2.97
N MET A 5 4.57 -5.28 2.60
CA MET A 5 3.45 -4.61 3.25
C MET A 5 2.12 -5.31 2.93
N LEU A 6 1.87 -5.65 1.66
CA LEU A 6 0.68 -6.38 1.23
C LEU A 6 0.66 -7.78 1.82
N ASN A 7 1.80 -8.47 1.89
CA ASN A 7 1.89 -9.78 2.53
C ASN A 7 1.50 -9.70 4.01
N LYS A 8 2.08 -8.74 4.75
CA LYS A 8 1.72 -8.51 6.16
C LYS A 8 0.24 -8.15 6.33
N PHE A 9 -0.32 -7.37 5.41
CA PHE A 9 -1.74 -7.05 5.39
C PHE A 9 -2.60 -8.31 5.23
N PHE A 10 -2.31 -9.17 4.25
CA PHE A 10 -3.05 -10.42 4.06
C PHE A 10 -2.86 -11.41 5.20
N GLU A 11 -1.66 -11.49 5.79
CA GLU A 11 -1.40 -12.28 6.99
C GLU A 11 -2.23 -11.79 8.18
N THR A 12 -2.23 -10.48 8.43
CA THR A 12 -2.85 -9.89 9.63
C THR A 12 -4.37 -9.89 9.53
N PHE A 13 -4.92 -9.38 8.43
CA PHE A 13 -6.37 -9.21 8.29
C PHE A 13 -7.07 -10.48 7.81
N PHE A 14 -6.43 -11.22 6.90
CA PHE A 14 -7.05 -12.37 6.24
C PHE A 14 -6.46 -13.72 6.68
N ARG A 15 -5.77 -13.72 7.83
CA ARG A 15 -5.21 -14.93 8.47
C ARG A 15 -4.28 -15.73 7.55
N GLY A 16 -3.61 -15.03 6.63
CA GLY A 16 -2.65 -15.60 5.68
C GLY A 16 -3.24 -16.45 4.56
N ASP A 17 -4.57 -16.60 4.49
CA ASP A 17 -5.24 -17.48 3.53
C ASP A 17 -6.46 -16.77 2.92
N PHE A 18 -6.17 -15.70 2.17
CA PHE A 18 -7.20 -14.90 1.52
C PHE A 18 -8.12 -15.70 0.57
N PRO A 19 -7.61 -16.60 -0.30
CA PRO A 19 -8.47 -17.33 -1.23
C PRO A 19 -9.56 -18.18 -0.55
N ASN A 20 -9.25 -18.78 0.61
CA ASN A 20 -10.21 -19.65 1.30
C ASN A 20 -10.94 -18.96 2.46
N LYS A 21 -10.29 -18.02 3.17
CA LYS A 21 -10.85 -17.38 4.37
C LYS A 21 -11.36 -15.96 4.13
N GLY A 22 -11.02 -15.32 3.01
CA GLY A 22 -11.32 -13.91 2.76
C GLY A 22 -12.80 -13.55 2.89
N LYS A 23 -13.69 -14.40 2.36
CA LYS A 23 -15.14 -14.19 2.45
C LYS A 23 -15.65 -14.30 3.89
N GLN A 24 -15.18 -15.29 4.63
CA GLN A 24 -15.60 -15.49 6.02
C GLN A 24 -15.13 -14.32 6.89
N VAL A 25 -13.87 -13.90 6.76
CA VAL A 25 -13.33 -12.75 7.49
C VAL A 25 -14.14 -11.48 7.21
N TYR A 26 -14.55 -11.27 5.95
CA TYR A 26 -15.40 -10.14 5.59
C TYR A 26 -16.77 -10.22 6.28
N GLN A 27 -17.41 -11.39 6.25
CA GLN A 27 -18.72 -11.61 6.90
C GLN A 27 -18.63 -11.42 8.42
N ASP A 28 -17.64 -12.04 9.06
CA ASP A 28 -17.36 -11.92 10.50
C ASP A 28 -17.26 -10.44 10.91
N HIS A 29 -16.53 -9.64 10.12
CA HIS A 29 -16.35 -8.22 10.41
C HIS A 29 -17.63 -7.40 10.21
N VAL A 30 -18.40 -7.68 9.15
CA VAL A 30 -19.68 -7.00 8.93
C VAL A 30 -20.68 -7.31 10.06
N ASP A 31 -20.74 -8.56 10.50
CA ASP A 31 -21.63 -8.98 11.59
C ASP A 31 -21.17 -8.41 12.94
N GLU A 32 -19.86 -8.31 13.17
CA GLU A 32 -19.29 -7.59 14.32
C GLU A 32 -19.75 -6.13 14.33
N VAL A 33 -19.61 -5.40 13.21
CA VAL A 33 -20.06 -4.00 13.10
C VAL A 33 -21.56 -3.87 13.37
N ARG A 34 -22.39 -4.75 12.80
CA ARG A 34 -23.85 -4.79 13.04
C ARG A 34 -24.20 -5.02 14.51
N SER A 35 -23.42 -5.85 15.21
CA SER A 35 -23.65 -6.14 16.63
C SER A 35 -23.25 -5.00 17.55
N LEU A 36 -22.26 -4.19 17.15
CA LEU A 36 -21.67 -3.13 17.97
C LEU A 36 -22.35 -1.77 17.77
N VAL A 37 -22.91 -1.51 16.58
CA VAL A 37 -23.48 -0.21 16.22
C VAL A 37 -25.01 -0.27 16.27
N PRO A 38 -25.67 0.63 17.02
CA PRO A 38 -27.13 0.73 17.01
C PRO A 38 -27.69 0.92 15.60
N PRO A 39 -28.81 0.26 15.21
CA PRO A 39 -29.33 0.29 13.85
C PRO A 39 -29.57 1.70 13.30
N GLU A 40 -30.04 2.62 14.14
CA GLU A 40 -30.31 4.02 13.79
C GLU A 40 -29.03 4.84 13.50
N ARG A 41 -27.85 4.30 13.84
CA ARG A 41 -26.53 4.90 13.56
C ARG A 41 -25.72 4.09 12.55
N LEU A 42 -26.32 3.09 11.90
CA LEU A 42 -25.67 2.23 10.94
C LEU A 42 -26.33 2.35 9.55
N LEU A 43 -25.52 2.65 8.54
CA LEU A 43 -25.93 2.61 7.14
C LEU A 43 -25.21 1.48 6.40
N GLU A 44 -25.95 0.51 5.90
CA GLU A 44 -25.45 -0.48 4.94
C GLU A 44 -25.56 0.07 3.52
N TYR A 45 -24.45 0.63 3.02
CA TYR A 45 -24.41 1.39 1.77
C TYR A 45 -23.58 0.69 0.69
N LYS A 46 -24.09 0.61 -0.55
CA LYS A 46 -23.28 0.22 -1.70
C LYS A 46 -22.81 1.46 -2.44
N ILE A 47 -21.54 1.50 -2.80
CA ILE A 47 -20.93 2.62 -3.56
C ILE A 47 -21.67 2.91 -4.88
N SER A 48 -22.34 1.90 -5.46
CA SER A 48 -23.19 2.05 -6.65
C SER A 48 -24.42 2.93 -6.45
N ASP A 49 -24.86 3.11 -5.21
CA ASP A 49 -26.13 3.76 -4.90
C ASP A 49 -26.01 5.30 -4.93
N GLY A 50 -24.78 5.83 -4.95
CA GLY A 50 -24.51 7.25 -5.15
C GLY A 50 -24.91 8.14 -3.96
N TRP A 51 -25.15 9.42 -4.23
CA TRP A 51 -25.36 10.39 -3.16
C TRP A 51 -26.63 10.16 -2.33
N GLY A 52 -27.72 9.70 -2.94
CA GLY A 52 -29.06 9.72 -2.33
C GLY A 52 -29.11 9.09 -0.93
N PRO A 53 -28.87 7.76 -0.81
CA PRO A 53 -28.96 7.08 0.48
C PRO A 53 -27.94 7.57 1.51
N LEU A 54 -26.78 8.05 1.06
CA LEU A 54 -25.74 8.57 1.95
C LEU A 54 -26.14 9.94 2.53
N CYS A 55 -26.59 10.86 1.68
CA CYS A 55 -27.04 12.19 2.09
C CYS A 55 -28.28 12.10 2.99
N GLU A 56 -29.25 11.24 2.67
CA GLU A 56 -30.43 11.00 3.50
C GLU A 56 -30.06 10.54 4.92
N PHE A 57 -29.15 9.57 5.02
CA PHE A 57 -28.68 9.06 6.31
C PHE A 57 -27.92 10.12 7.13
N LEU A 58 -27.18 11.00 6.46
CA LEU A 58 -26.42 12.07 7.11
C LEU A 58 -27.28 13.31 7.44
N GLY A 59 -28.49 13.41 6.88
CA GLY A 59 -29.34 14.60 7.01
C GLY A 59 -28.83 15.80 6.20
N GLU A 60 -28.11 15.55 5.11
CA GLU A 60 -27.48 16.56 4.26
C GLU A 60 -28.15 16.63 2.88
N ASP A 61 -28.02 17.78 2.21
CA ASP A 61 -28.53 17.94 0.84
C ASP A 61 -27.67 17.16 -0.18
N VAL A 62 -28.30 16.66 -1.25
CA VAL A 62 -27.60 16.01 -2.35
C VAL A 62 -26.86 17.07 -3.18
N PRO A 63 -25.54 16.95 -3.38
CA PRO A 63 -24.78 17.93 -4.16
C PRO A 63 -25.05 17.79 -5.67
N ASP A 64 -24.99 18.91 -6.40
CA ASP A 64 -25.12 18.97 -7.88
C ASP A 64 -23.91 18.40 -8.64
N THR A 65 -23.04 17.67 -7.97
CA THR A 65 -21.84 17.06 -8.56
C THR A 65 -22.01 15.55 -8.73
N PRO A 66 -21.44 14.95 -9.79
CA PRO A 66 -21.51 13.50 -9.97
C PRO A 66 -20.82 12.78 -8.80
N PHE A 67 -21.36 11.61 -8.41
CA PHE A 67 -20.75 10.80 -7.36
C PHE A 67 -19.31 10.44 -7.74
N PRO A 68 -18.32 10.66 -6.84
CA PRO A 68 -16.92 10.53 -7.18
C PRO A 68 -16.56 9.08 -7.53
N ARG A 69 -15.78 8.92 -8.60
CA ARG A 69 -15.17 7.65 -8.98
C ARG A 69 -13.66 7.79 -9.03
N GLY A 70 -12.98 6.95 -8.27
CA GLY A 70 -11.52 6.90 -8.22
C GLY A 70 -11.05 5.63 -7.53
N ASN A 71 -9.72 5.52 -7.36
CA ASN A 71 -9.08 4.37 -6.74
C ASN A 71 -9.40 3.02 -7.42
N ASP A 72 -9.50 3.02 -8.76
CA ASP A 72 -9.67 1.78 -9.50
C ASP A 72 -8.40 0.90 -9.47
N MET A 73 -8.56 -0.36 -9.88
CA MET A 73 -7.46 -1.31 -9.91
C MET A 73 -6.33 -0.88 -10.85
N ALA A 74 -6.62 -0.33 -12.02
CA ALA A 74 -5.61 0.03 -13.00
C ALA A 74 -4.70 1.14 -12.47
N ASP A 75 -5.29 2.16 -11.85
CA ASP A 75 -4.59 3.25 -11.17
C ASP A 75 -3.79 2.75 -9.97
N PHE A 76 -4.34 1.83 -9.17
CA PHE A 76 -3.58 1.17 -8.11
C PHE A 76 -2.33 0.47 -8.66
N PHE A 77 -2.47 -0.38 -9.68
CA PHE A 77 -1.34 -1.08 -10.27
C PHE A 77 -0.32 -0.13 -10.90
N LYS A 78 -0.77 0.96 -11.52
CA LYS A 78 0.11 2.00 -12.08
C LYS A 78 0.94 2.68 -10.97
N ARG A 79 0.32 3.02 -9.84
CA ARG A 79 1.02 3.57 -8.65
C ARG A 79 2.02 2.57 -8.08
N CYS A 80 1.63 1.30 -7.94
CA CYS A 80 2.52 0.22 -7.47
C CYS A 80 3.75 0.05 -8.36
N ARG A 81 3.57 -0.01 -9.69
CA ARG A 81 4.68 -0.12 -10.66
C ARG A 81 5.62 1.08 -10.60
N THR A 82 5.06 2.29 -10.56
CA THR A 82 5.85 3.53 -10.49
C THR A 82 6.69 3.59 -9.22
N ARG A 83 6.10 3.26 -8.06
CA ARG A 83 6.82 3.17 -6.79
C ARG A 83 7.94 2.14 -6.84
N ASN A 84 7.65 0.92 -7.33
CA ASN A 84 8.65 -0.13 -7.43
C ASN A 84 9.82 0.30 -8.33
N ARG A 85 9.55 0.97 -9.47
CA ARG A 85 10.59 1.49 -10.36
C ARG A 85 11.50 2.51 -9.66
N HIS A 86 10.93 3.51 -8.99
CA HIS A 86 11.74 4.51 -8.27
C HIS A 86 12.61 3.89 -7.19
N GLN A 87 12.13 2.84 -6.51
CA GLN A 87 12.93 2.14 -5.51
C GLN A 87 14.08 1.36 -6.12
N MET A 88 13.86 0.66 -7.23
CA MET A 88 14.93 -0.04 -7.94
C MET A 88 16.01 0.95 -8.41
N MET A 89 15.62 2.13 -8.88
CA MET A 89 16.56 3.20 -9.24
C MET A 89 17.34 3.70 -8.02
N ASN A 90 16.69 3.91 -6.87
CA ASN A 90 17.36 4.31 -5.64
C ASN A 90 18.35 3.26 -5.14
N ALA A 91 17.98 1.97 -5.19
CA ALA A 91 18.86 0.86 -4.81
C ALA A 91 20.06 0.76 -5.75
N ALA A 92 19.86 0.93 -7.06
CA ALA A 92 20.95 0.96 -8.04
C ALA A 92 21.90 2.13 -7.78
N LEU A 93 21.37 3.33 -7.55
CA LEU A 93 22.17 4.50 -7.18
C LEU A 93 22.98 4.24 -5.90
N GLN A 94 22.34 3.69 -4.87
CA GLN A 94 23.01 3.34 -3.62
C GLN A 94 24.13 2.33 -3.84
N ALA A 95 23.89 1.27 -4.61
CA ALA A 95 24.91 0.28 -4.94
C ALA A 95 26.11 0.89 -5.69
N VAL A 96 25.87 1.80 -6.64
CA VAL A 96 26.93 2.53 -7.36
C VAL A 96 27.74 3.40 -6.40
N THR A 97 27.07 4.16 -5.52
CA THR A 97 27.77 5.04 -4.55
C THR A 97 28.62 4.24 -3.56
N MET A 98 28.09 3.15 -3.00
CA MET A 98 28.82 2.29 -2.07
C MET A 98 29.95 1.53 -2.75
N GLY A 99 29.71 0.98 -3.94
CA GLY A 99 30.71 0.27 -4.73
C GLY A 99 31.87 1.18 -5.16
N GLY A 100 31.55 2.39 -5.63
CA GLY A 100 32.55 3.40 -5.98
C GLY A 100 33.44 3.79 -4.80
N ALA A 101 32.83 3.99 -3.62
CA ALA A 101 33.58 4.30 -2.40
C ALA A 101 34.53 3.15 -1.99
N LEU A 102 34.06 1.90 -2.01
CA LEU A 102 34.88 0.72 -1.69
C LEU A 102 36.04 0.52 -2.67
N LEU A 103 35.80 0.75 -3.97
CA LEU A 103 36.86 0.67 -4.97
C LEU A 103 37.92 1.77 -4.76
N ALA A 104 37.49 3.00 -4.49
CA ALA A 104 38.41 4.12 -4.23
C ALA A 104 39.28 3.88 -2.99
N THR A 105 38.69 3.40 -1.88
CA THR A 105 39.47 3.08 -0.66
C THR A 105 40.42 1.91 -0.89
N GLY A 106 39.99 0.85 -1.58
CA GLY A 106 40.85 -0.28 -1.92
C GLY A 106 42.04 0.12 -2.81
N LEU A 107 41.80 0.95 -3.83
CA LEU A 107 42.87 1.47 -4.69
C LEU A 107 43.86 2.34 -3.90
N ALA A 108 43.36 3.24 -3.05
CA ALA A 108 44.20 4.09 -2.21
C ALA A 108 45.08 3.27 -1.24
N ALA A 109 44.49 2.27 -0.57
CA ALA A 109 45.22 1.37 0.32
C ALA A 109 46.32 0.59 -0.43
N THR A 110 46.00 0.09 -1.63
CA THR A 110 46.95 -0.65 -2.48
C THR A 110 48.12 0.24 -2.92
N MET A 111 47.84 1.50 -3.31
CA MET A 111 48.87 2.46 -3.68
C MET A 111 49.76 2.84 -2.50
N ALA A 112 49.18 3.08 -1.32
CA ALA A 112 49.92 3.38 -0.10
C ALA A 112 50.84 2.22 0.31
N PHE A 113 50.34 0.98 0.28
CA PHE A 113 51.12 -0.22 0.59
C PHE A 113 52.32 -0.37 -0.35
N LYS A 114 52.10 -0.22 -1.68
CA LYS A 114 53.18 -0.26 -2.67
C LYS A 114 54.22 0.85 -2.49
N ARG A 115 53.84 2.00 -1.92
CA ARG A 115 54.73 3.13 -1.68
C ARG A 115 55.56 2.99 -0.39
N PHE A 116 55.04 2.30 0.63
CA PHE A 116 55.73 2.09 1.92
C PHE A 116 56.59 0.82 1.96
N CYS A 117 56.22 -0.21 1.20
CA CYS A 117 56.97 -1.48 1.15
C CYS A 117 58.00 -1.55 0.00
N ARG A 118 58.33 -0.41 -0.62
CA ARG A 118 59.40 -0.25 -1.61
C ARG A 118 60.43 0.72 -1.07
#